data_AF-A0A3D9C7B7-F1
#
_entry.id   AF-A0A3D9C7B7-F1
#
_cell.length_a   1.000
_cell.length_b   1.000
_cell.length_c   1.000
_cell.angle_alpha   90.00
_cell.angle_beta   90.00
_cell.angle_gamma   90.00
#
_symmetry.space_group_name_H-M   'P 1'
#
loop_
_entity.id
_entity.type
_entity.pdbx_description
1 polymer ?
#
loop_
_entity_poly.entity_id
_entity_poly.type
_entity_poly.pdbx_seq_one_letter_code
_entity_poly.pdbx_strand_id
1 'polypeptide(L)'
;MYPENFFPITGTFVEYENDVVGRVKISLSVYEELLNGEFENYLIAGICKERTLKGEDPILITSDFIRGGYKLLNPPTEFEEKCNHFLKYMYLDGGKENREFEFYSTKHFALAYADPEELHRIIDQLVQDRSIEVRKIHNLSQRRYLYQGVKVSNSGKELAKKELPKMPMFGLVSQEITTGDTEVDKKINHARKLFFDEPQTMDGMRSACETLSYVLEPLRGDLSSVFTSGDVSDFFKLVNTFDIRHNKESTKDLKHPEQLEWVFYTLLNSINTYTKLKNKGI
;
A
#
# COMPACT_ATOMS: atom_id res chain seq x y z
N MET A 1 -7.26 -44.72 8.89
CA MET A 1 -6.64 -45.31 7.69
C MET A 1 -6.23 -44.13 6.83
N TYR A 2 -4.95 -43.76 6.85
CA TYR A 2 -4.43 -42.60 6.13
C TYR A 2 -4.18 -42.98 4.66
N PRO A 3 -4.43 -42.09 3.70
CA PRO A 3 -4.15 -42.38 2.30
C PRO A 3 -2.64 -42.56 2.11
N GLU A 4 -2.27 -43.69 1.50
CA GLU A 4 -0.93 -44.02 1.05
C GLU A 4 -0.50 -43.02 -0.02
N ASN A 5 0.37 -42.08 0.35
CA ASN A 5 1.42 -41.44 -0.48
C ASN A 5 1.89 -40.11 0.16
N PHE A 6 2.56 -40.20 1.30
CA PHE A 6 3.39 -39.11 1.80
C PHE A 6 4.86 -39.47 1.55
N PHE A 7 5.51 -38.74 0.64
CA PHE A 7 6.97 -38.72 0.56
C PHE A 7 7.46 -37.49 1.33
N PRO A 8 8.15 -37.62 2.47
CA PRO A 8 8.79 -36.49 3.12
C PRO A 8 10.00 -36.10 2.27
N ILE A 9 9.83 -35.10 1.41
CA ILE A 9 10.95 -34.33 0.88
C ILE A 9 11.40 -33.48 2.06
N THR A 10 12.65 -33.62 2.47
CA THR A 10 13.28 -32.93 3.62
C THR A 10 12.99 -31.42 3.62
N GLY A 11 11.86 -31.03 4.19
CA GLY A 11 11.43 -29.66 4.40
C GLY A 11 11.06 -29.53 5.87
N THR A 12 11.69 -28.58 6.55
CA THR A 12 11.35 -28.21 7.94
C THR A 12 9.99 -27.50 8.04
N PHE A 13 9.23 -27.46 6.95
CA PHE A 13 7.97 -26.75 6.79
C PHE A 13 7.02 -27.48 5.82
N VAL A 14 5.73 -27.17 5.94
CA VAL A 14 4.63 -27.59 5.05
C VAL A 14 4.14 -26.35 4.31
N GLU A 15 3.91 -26.50 3.00
CA GLU A 15 3.22 -25.51 2.18
C GLU A 15 1.89 -26.08 1.70
N TYR A 16 0.83 -25.29 1.81
CA TYR A 16 -0.50 -25.64 1.31
C TYR A 16 -1.27 -24.40 0.88
N GLU A 17 -2.32 -24.60 0.08
CA GLU A 17 -3.24 -23.55 -0.33
C GLU A 17 -4.67 -23.94 0.02
N ASN A 18 -5.45 -22.97 0.51
CA ASN A 18 -6.86 -23.14 0.81
C ASN A 18 -7.64 -21.86 0.49
N ASP A 19 -8.87 -22.01 0.01
CA ASP A 19 -9.74 -20.90 -0.39
C ASP A 19 -9.92 -19.80 0.68
N VAL A 20 -9.95 -20.18 1.96
CA VAL A 20 -10.21 -19.29 3.09
C VAL A 20 -9.00 -18.42 3.42
N VAL A 21 -7.84 -19.04 3.61
CA VAL A 21 -6.62 -18.39 4.13
C VAL A 21 -5.55 -18.15 3.06
N GLY A 22 -5.73 -18.65 1.85
CA GLY A 22 -4.77 -18.56 0.75
C GLY A 22 -3.61 -19.55 0.88
N ARG A 23 -2.46 -19.17 0.32
CA ARG A 23 -1.19 -19.90 0.39
C ARG A 23 -0.54 -19.71 1.76
N VAL A 24 -0.21 -20.83 2.40
CA VAL A 24 0.38 -20.87 3.73
C VAL A 24 1.68 -21.67 3.69
N LYS A 25 2.70 -21.19 4.39
CA LYS A 25 3.98 -21.86 4.61
C LYS A 25 4.23 -21.92 6.11
N ILE A 26 4.32 -23.10 6.71
CA ILE A 26 4.38 -23.25 8.16
C ILE A 26 5.41 -24.29 8.58
N SER A 27 6.23 -23.98 9.57
CA SER A 27 7.18 -24.95 10.12
C SER A 27 6.46 -26.14 10.78
N LEU A 28 6.98 -27.35 10.58
CA LEU A 28 6.35 -28.58 11.08
C LEU A 28 6.18 -28.57 12.61
N SER A 29 7.16 -28.04 13.34
CA SER A 29 7.12 -27.91 14.81
C SER A 29 6.03 -26.97 15.32
N VAL A 30 5.51 -26.10 14.46
CA VAL A 30 4.51 -25.06 14.81
C VAL A 30 3.13 -25.44 14.32
N TYR A 31 3.02 -26.40 13.40
CA TYR A 31 1.74 -26.83 12.84
C TYR A 31 0.75 -27.27 13.92
N GLU A 32 1.19 -28.09 14.88
CA GLU A 32 0.35 -28.49 16.02
C GLU A 32 0.10 -27.37 17.03
N GLU A 33 1.09 -26.49 17.24
CA GLU A 33 0.98 -25.34 18.14
C GLU A 33 -0.09 -24.37 17.64
N LEU A 34 -0.10 -24.05 16.35
CA LEU A 34 -1.08 -23.15 15.73
C LEU A 34 -2.51 -23.74 15.75
N LEU A 35 -2.65 -25.06 15.60
CA LEU A 35 -3.96 -25.73 15.60
C LEU A 35 -4.61 -25.79 16.99
N ASN A 36 -3.81 -25.95 18.04
CA ASN A 36 -4.32 -26.23 19.39
C ASN A 36 -4.10 -25.08 20.39
N GLY A 37 -3.29 -24.07 20.04
CA GLY A 37 -3.00 -22.96 20.92
C GLY A 37 -3.98 -21.79 20.81
N GLU A 38 -4.02 -20.96 21.85
CA GLU A 38 -4.76 -19.71 21.88
C GLU A 38 -3.94 -18.59 21.25
N PHE A 39 -4.03 -18.47 19.92
CA PHE A 39 -3.40 -17.40 19.16
C PHE A 39 -4.45 -16.61 18.39
N GLU A 40 -4.10 -15.40 17.95
CA GLU A 40 -4.92 -14.56 17.06
C GLU A 40 -4.88 -15.14 15.62
N ASN A 41 -5.35 -16.38 15.48
CA ASN A 41 -5.28 -17.18 14.25
C ASN A 41 -5.95 -16.47 13.06
N TYR A 42 -6.96 -15.64 13.31
CA TYR A 42 -7.63 -14.85 12.29
C TYR A 42 -6.75 -13.72 11.72
N LEU A 43 -5.84 -13.12 12.52
CA LEU A 43 -4.90 -12.13 12.00
C LEU A 43 -3.87 -12.80 11.11
N ILE A 44 -3.32 -13.94 11.55
CA ILE A 44 -2.39 -14.73 10.75
C ILE A 44 -3.06 -15.21 9.45
N ALA A 45 -4.30 -15.67 9.52
CA ALA A 45 -5.11 -16.02 8.36
C ALA A 45 -5.28 -14.84 7.41
N GLY A 46 -5.55 -13.64 7.92
CA GLY A 46 -5.66 -12.42 7.13
C GLY A 46 -4.34 -12.07 6.42
N ILE A 47 -3.20 -12.18 7.10
CA ILE A 47 -1.87 -11.96 6.51
C ILE A 47 -1.63 -12.92 5.34
N CYS A 48 -1.87 -14.22 5.55
CA CYS A 48 -1.73 -15.23 4.49
C CYS A 48 -2.65 -14.93 3.29
N LYS A 49 -3.90 -14.54 3.57
CA LYS A 49 -4.89 -14.24 2.54
C LYS A 49 -4.50 -13.01 1.74
N GLU A 50 -4.09 -11.93 2.39
CA GLU A 50 -3.68 -10.69 1.73
C GLU A 50 -2.47 -10.91 0.82
N ARG A 51 -1.44 -11.61 1.29
CA ARG A 51 -0.26 -11.93 0.47
C ARG A 51 -0.61 -12.76 -0.76
N THR A 52 -1.50 -13.73 -0.58
CA THR A 52 -2.01 -14.55 -1.69
C THR A 52 -2.70 -13.69 -2.75
N LEU A 53 -3.57 -12.77 -2.32
CA LEU A 53 -4.27 -11.84 -3.23
C LEU A 53 -3.30 -10.89 -3.96
N LYS A 54 -2.19 -10.53 -3.33
CA LYS A 54 -1.12 -9.71 -3.95
C LYS A 54 -0.16 -10.51 -4.83
N GLY A 55 -0.29 -11.84 -4.88
CA GLY A 55 0.65 -12.72 -5.58
C GLY A 55 2.01 -12.86 -4.90
N GLU A 56 2.15 -12.38 -3.66
CA GLU A 56 3.39 -12.43 -2.89
C GLU A 56 3.67 -13.83 -2.33
N ASP A 57 4.94 -14.18 -2.16
CA ASP A 57 5.34 -15.45 -1.56
C ASP A 57 4.83 -15.61 -0.13
N PRO A 58 4.38 -16.81 0.28
CA PRO A 58 3.88 -17.04 1.63
C PRO A 58 4.98 -16.84 2.67
N ILE A 59 4.62 -16.21 3.79
CA ILE A 59 5.53 -16.07 4.93
C ILE A 59 5.69 -17.42 5.62
N LEU A 60 6.93 -17.74 6.01
CA LEU A 60 7.20 -18.89 6.86
C LEU A 60 6.70 -18.63 8.29
N ILE A 61 5.64 -19.33 8.68
CA ILE A 61 5.06 -19.30 10.03
C ILE A 61 5.94 -20.16 10.95
N THR A 62 6.65 -19.48 11.86
CA THR A 62 7.49 -20.06 12.91
C THR A 62 6.88 -19.81 14.30
N SER A 63 7.48 -20.39 15.35
CA SER A 63 6.99 -20.20 16.73
C SER A 63 7.11 -18.73 17.13
N ASP A 64 8.22 -18.08 16.77
CA ASP A 64 8.41 -16.64 16.97
C ASP A 64 7.38 -15.80 16.21
N PHE A 65 7.00 -16.24 15.00
CA PHE A 65 5.98 -15.56 14.22
C PHE A 65 4.64 -15.56 14.94
N ILE A 66 4.16 -16.72 15.39
CA ILE A 66 2.85 -16.86 16.05
C ILE A 66 2.83 -16.25 17.47
N ARG A 67 3.99 -16.15 18.14
CA ARG A 67 4.15 -15.53 19.47
C ARG A 67 4.32 -14.01 19.43
N GLY A 68 4.10 -13.38 18.27
CA GLY A 68 4.05 -11.93 18.14
C GLY A 68 4.81 -11.37 16.95
N GLY A 69 5.62 -12.16 16.24
CA GLY A 69 6.30 -11.72 15.03
C GLY A 69 5.36 -11.24 13.93
N TYR A 70 4.13 -11.77 13.85
CA TYR A 70 3.10 -11.29 12.91
C TYR A 70 2.74 -9.81 13.13
N LYS A 71 2.91 -9.26 14.34
CA LYS A 71 2.59 -7.86 14.66
C LYS A 71 3.51 -6.87 13.94
N LEU A 72 4.73 -7.29 13.57
CA LEU A 72 5.66 -6.46 12.79
C LEU A 72 5.14 -6.12 11.39
N LEU A 73 4.15 -6.87 10.90
CA LEU A 73 3.49 -6.63 9.63
C LEU A 73 2.33 -5.64 9.75
N ASN A 74 2.10 -5.09 10.94
CA ASN A 74 1.05 -4.13 11.28
C ASN A 74 -0.32 -4.53 10.71
N PRO A 75 -0.82 -5.75 11.01
CA PRO A 75 -2.17 -6.13 10.61
C PRO A 75 -3.19 -5.22 11.31
N PRO A 76 -4.37 -4.98 10.71
CA PRO A 76 -5.44 -4.24 11.38
C PRO A 76 -5.90 -5.02 12.62
N THR A 77 -5.83 -4.37 13.78
CA THR A 77 -6.16 -5.01 15.07
C THR A 77 -7.42 -4.45 15.68
N GLU A 78 -7.66 -3.14 15.51
CA GLU A 78 -8.84 -2.47 16.02
C GLU A 78 -10.05 -2.67 15.10
N PHE A 79 -11.26 -2.68 15.66
CA PHE A 79 -12.48 -2.96 14.91
C PHE A 79 -12.71 -1.98 13.75
N GLU A 80 -12.45 -0.68 13.98
CA GLU A 80 -12.57 0.36 12.96
C GLU A 80 -11.54 0.18 11.83
N GLU A 81 -10.31 -0.19 12.17
CA GLU A 81 -9.26 -0.51 11.18
C GLU A 81 -9.67 -1.68 10.30
N LYS A 82 -10.25 -2.73 10.89
CA LYS A 82 -10.76 -3.90 10.14
C LYS A 82 -11.93 -3.53 9.23
N CYS A 83 -12.85 -2.67 9.68
CA CYS A 83 -13.93 -2.15 8.84
C CYS A 83 -13.38 -1.41 7.61
N ASN A 84 -12.43 -0.50 7.83
CA ASN A 84 -11.79 0.27 6.77
C ASN A 84 -10.99 -0.64 5.82
N HIS A 85 -10.26 -1.62 6.36
CA HIS A 85 -9.52 -2.60 5.57
C HIS A 85 -10.46 -3.42 4.67
N PHE A 86 -11.54 -3.96 5.23
CA PHE A 86 -12.48 -4.78 4.47
C PHE A 86 -13.20 -3.97 3.38
N LEU A 87 -13.60 -2.74 3.69
CA LEU A 87 -14.18 -1.81 2.71
C LEU A 87 -13.20 -1.50 1.56
N LYS A 88 -11.92 -1.28 1.89
CA LYS A 88 -10.85 -1.05 0.90
C LYS A 88 -10.64 -2.27 0.01
N TYR A 89 -10.63 -3.47 0.58
CA TYR A 89 -10.59 -4.72 -0.19
C TYR A 89 -11.75 -4.77 -1.20
N MET A 90 -13.01 -4.62 -0.76
CA MET A 90 -14.17 -4.64 -1.65
C MET A 90 -14.09 -3.57 -2.74
N TYR A 91 -13.62 -2.36 -2.41
CA TYR A 91 -13.45 -1.30 -3.38
C TYR A 91 -12.46 -1.68 -4.50
N LEU A 92 -11.30 -2.21 -4.13
CA LEU A 92 -10.25 -2.60 -5.07
C LEU A 92 -10.63 -3.83 -5.90
N ASP A 93 -11.32 -4.79 -5.30
CA ASP A 93 -11.71 -6.07 -5.90
C ASP A 93 -12.96 -6.00 -6.80
N GLY A 94 -13.30 -4.80 -7.29
CA GLY A 94 -14.38 -4.58 -8.24
C GLY A 94 -15.50 -3.67 -7.75
N GLY A 95 -15.50 -3.26 -6.48
CA GLY A 95 -16.48 -2.33 -5.93
C GLY A 95 -16.44 -0.96 -6.61
N LYS A 96 -15.25 -0.51 -7.03
CA LYS A 96 -15.07 0.70 -7.85
C LYS A 96 -15.90 0.67 -9.14
N GLU A 97 -16.07 -0.51 -9.74
CA GLU A 97 -16.82 -0.79 -10.97
C GLU A 97 -18.30 -1.14 -10.72
N ASN A 98 -18.81 -1.00 -9.49
CA ASN A 98 -20.16 -1.43 -9.09
C ASN A 98 -20.40 -2.95 -9.18
N ARG A 99 -19.35 -3.77 -9.11
CA ARG A 99 -19.54 -5.22 -9.01
C ARG A 99 -20.20 -5.57 -7.68
N GLU A 100 -21.00 -6.63 -7.72
CA GLU A 100 -21.64 -7.21 -6.54
C GLU A 100 -20.80 -8.38 -6.03
N PHE A 101 -20.83 -8.57 -4.71
CA PHE A 101 -20.09 -9.61 -4.01
C PHE A 101 -21.04 -10.56 -3.31
N GLU A 102 -20.58 -11.80 -3.14
CA GLU A 102 -21.17 -12.76 -2.23
C GLU A 102 -20.17 -13.07 -1.12
N PHE A 103 -20.58 -12.90 0.13
CA PHE A 103 -19.74 -13.22 1.27
C PHE A 103 -20.36 -14.29 2.14
N TYR A 104 -19.51 -15.19 2.60
CA TYR A 104 -19.84 -16.26 3.53
C TYR A 104 -18.96 -16.14 4.76
N SER A 105 -19.56 -15.95 5.93
CA SER A 105 -18.81 -15.53 7.12
C SER A 105 -17.66 -16.49 7.47
N THR A 106 -17.84 -17.80 7.28
CA THR A 106 -16.77 -18.77 7.61
C THR A 106 -15.74 -18.99 6.49
N LYS A 107 -15.95 -18.44 5.28
CA LYS A 107 -15.00 -18.57 4.16
C LYS A 107 -14.23 -17.29 3.90
N HIS A 108 -14.79 -16.15 4.29
CA HIS A 108 -14.31 -14.84 3.90
C HIS A 108 -13.82 -13.99 5.09
N PHE A 109 -13.86 -14.50 6.31
CA PHE A 109 -13.43 -13.78 7.51
C PHE A 109 -11.97 -13.27 7.42
N ALA A 110 -11.10 -14.04 6.77
CA ALA A 110 -9.69 -13.69 6.62
C ALA A 110 -9.50 -12.39 5.81
N LEU A 111 -10.42 -12.07 4.89
CA LEU A 111 -10.38 -10.80 4.13
C LEU A 111 -10.52 -9.57 5.02
N ALA A 112 -11.08 -9.73 6.22
CA ALA A 112 -11.32 -8.67 7.18
C ALA A 112 -10.43 -8.78 8.43
N TYR A 113 -9.46 -9.70 8.46
CA TYR A 113 -8.61 -9.92 9.64
C TYR A 113 -9.43 -10.18 10.92
N ALA A 114 -10.54 -10.90 10.77
CA ALA A 114 -11.57 -11.07 11.77
C ALA A 114 -11.95 -12.54 11.92
N ASP A 115 -12.55 -12.95 13.02
CA ASP A 115 -13.25 -14.24 13.09
C ASP A 115 -14.62 -14.17 12.35
N PRO A 116 -15.33 -15.29 12.14
CA PRO A 116 -16.63 -15.28 11.46
C PRO A 116 -17.73 -14.44 12.12
N GLU A 117 -17.74 -14.32 13.45
CA GLU A 117 -18.71 -13.50 14.17
C GLU A 117 -18.35 -12.01 14.08
N GLU A 118 -17.06 -11.68 14.16
CA GLU A 118 -16.58 -10.33 13.96
C GLU A 118 -16.76 -9.84 12.52
N LEU A 119 -16.58 -10.69 11.51
CA LEU A 119 -16.90 -10.34 10.12
C LEU A 119 -18.39 -9.95 9.98
N HIS A 120 -19.30 -10.64 10.68
CA HIS A 120 -20.71 -10.24 10.69
C HIS A 120 -20.89 -8.84 11.28
N ARG A 121 -20.25 -8.55 12.43
CA ARG A 121 -20.28 -7.21 13.04
C ARG A 121 -19.70 -6.14 12.12
N ILE A 122 -18.61 -6.44 11.39
CA ILE A 122 -17.99 -5.54 10.41
C ILE A 122 -18.96 -5.21 9.28
N ILE A 123 -19.61 -6.22 8.70
CA ILE A 123 -20.58 -6.01 7.60
C ILE A 123 -21.77 -5.19 8.11
N ASP A 124 -22.30 -5.51 9.29
CA ASP A 124 -23.41 -4.77 9.90
C ASP A 124 -23.04 -3.29 10.13
N GLN A 125 -21.84 -3.02 10.64
CA GLN A 125 -21.33 -1.66 10.83
C GLN A 125 -21.23 -0.90 9.49
N LEU A 126 -20.65 -1.51 8.45
CA LEU A 126 -20.53 -0.89 7.14
C LEU A 126 -21.88 -0.62 6.48
N VAL A 127 -22.90 -1.44 6.74
CA VAL A 127 -24.30 -1.18 6.32
C VAL A 127 -24.88 0.00 7.10
N GLN A 128 -24.68 0.05 8.41
CA GLN A 128 -25.16 1.13 9.27
C GLN A 128 -24.57 2.49 8.86
N ASP A 129 -23.30 2.51 8.50
CA ASP A 129 -22.59 3.70 8.02
C ASP A 129 -22.94 4.06 6.56
N ARG A 130 -23.81 3.26 5.92
CA ARG A 130 -24.18 3.38 4.50
C ARG A 130 -22.97 3.31 3.57
N SER A 131 -21.91 2.61 3.97
CA SER A 131 -20.71 2.38 3.16
C SER A 131 -20.92 1.23 2.17
N ILE A 132 -21.79 0.29 2.52
CA ILE A 132 -22.22 -0.79 1.63
C ILE A 132 -23.73 -0.96 1.68
N GLU A 133 -24.26 -1.63 0.66
CA GLU A 133 -25.62 -2.12 0.59
C GLU A 133 -25.58 -3.64 0.48
N VAL A 134 -26.49 -4.33 1.18
CA VAL A 134 -26.62 -5.79 1.09
C VAL A 134 -28.04 -6.11 0.65
N ARG A 135 -28.18 -6.80 -0.48
CA ARG A 135 -29.51 -7.17 -1.00
C ARG A 135 -30.21 -8.19 -0.11
N LYS A 136 -29.48 -9.20 0.35
CA LYS A 136 -30.06 -10.29 1.15
C LYS A 136 -29.06 -10.87 2.13
N ILE A 137 -29.53 -11.12 3.34
CA ILE A 137 -28.76 -11.77 4.41
C ILE A 137 -29.49 -13.05 4.81
N HIS A 138 -28.76 -14.16 4.78
CA HIS A 138 -29.23 -15.47 5.20
C HIS A 138 -28.50 -15.86 6.49
N ASN A 139 -29.25 -15.99 7.58
CA ASN A 139 -28.76 -16.60 8.81
C ASN A 139 -28.86 -18.12 8.68
N LEU A 140 -27.71 -18.77 8.70
CA LEU A 140 -27.58 -20.22 8.68
C LEU A 140 -27.36 -20.70 10.12
N SER A 141 -27.45 -22.00 10.34
CA SER A 141 -27.22 -22.56 11.67
C SER A 141 -25.86 -22.13 12.26
N GLN A 142 -25.81 -21.96 13.58
CA GLN A 142 -24.59 -21.66 14.35
C GLN A 142 -23.91 -20.33 13.98
N ARG A 143 -24.67 -19.22 13.86
CA ARG A 143 -24.13 -17.86 13.63
C ARG A 143 -23.30 -17.75 12.35
N ARG A 144 -23.70 -18.51 11.32
CA ARG A 144 -23.08 -18.45 9.99
C ARG A 144 -23.96 -17.59 9.09
N TYR A 145 -23.34 -16.71 8.33
CA TYR A 145 -24.08 -15.74 7.53
C TYR A 145 -23.65 -15.82 6.08
N LEU A 146 -24.64 -15.82 5.19
CA LEU A 146 -24.46 -15.65 3.76
C LEU A 146 -25.04 -14.30 3.36
N TYR A 147 -24.19 -13.44 2.80
CA TYR A 147 -24.54 -12.13 2.27
C TYR A 147 -24.53 -12.20 0.75
N GLN A 148 -25.65 -11.88 0.12
CA GLN A 148 -25.79 -11.90 -1.33
C GLN A 148 -26.05 -10.51 -1.88
N GLY A 149 -25.42 -10.19 -3.01
CA GLY A 149 -25.58 -8.89 -3.66
C GLY A 149 -25.04 -7.76 -2.79
N VAL A 150 -23.88 -7.96 -2.17
CA VAL A 150 -23.19 -6.90 -1.41
C VAL A 150 -22.58 -5.92 -2.41
N LYS A 151 -22.81 -4.62 -2.23
CA LYS A 151 -22.34 -3.58 -3.14
C LYS A 151 -21.76 -2.41 -2.37
N VAL A 152 -20.62 -1.89 -2.82
CA VAL A 152 -20.04 -0.67 -2.26
C VAL A 152 -20.87 0.53 -2.72
N SER A 153 -21.39 1.31 -1.77
CA SER A 153 -22.20 2.51 -2.06
C SER A 153 -21.31 3.66 -2.56
N ASN A 154 -21.90 4.74 -3.06
CA ASN A 154 -21.11 5.91 -3.45
C ASN A 154 -20.35 6.54 -2.26
N SER A 155 -20.97 6.63 -1.08
CA SER A 155 -20.31 7.10 0.14
C SER A 155 -19.18 6.16 0.56
N GLY A 156 -19.38 4.84 0.48
CA GLY A 156 -18.35 3.85 0.77
C GLY A 156 -17.17 3.92 -0.19
N LYS A 157 -17.41 4.18 -1.48
CA LYS A 157 -16.33 4.41 -2.45
C LYS A 157 -15.50 5.65 -2.10
N GLU A 158 -16.15 6.74 -1.73
CA GLU A 158 -15.44 7.96 -1.33
C GLU A 158 -14.66 7.76 -0.02
N LEU A 159 -15.19 6.98 0.93
CA LEU A 159 -14.47 6.62 2.15
C LEU A 159 -13.26 5.73 1.84
N ALA A 160 -13.45 4.65 1.07
CA ALA A 160 -12.36 3.77 0.65
C ALA A 160 -11.26 4.51 -0.11
N LYS A 161 -11.60 5.50 -0.95
CA LYS A 161 -10.63 6.37 -1.64
C LYS A 161 -9.79 7.23 -0.71
N LYS A 162 -10.34 7.66 0.44
CA LYS A 162 -9.59 8.46 1.43
C LYS A 162 -8.55 7.62 2.17
N GLU A 163 -8.87 6.34 2.41
CA GLU A 163 -8.06 5.33 3.13
C GLU A 163 -7.12 4.50 2.25
N LEU A 164 -7.35 4.50 0.93
CA LEU A 164 -6.24 4.26 0.03
C LEU A 164 -5.15 5.25 0.41
N PRO A 165 -3.86 4.87 0.36
CA PRO A 165 -2.84 5.91 0.33
C PRO A 165 -3.31 6.86 -0.76
N LYS A 166 -3.80 8.05 -0.37
CA LYS A 166 -3.83 9.19 -1.26
C LYS A 166 -2.42 9.13 -1.74
N MET A 167 -2.15 8.71 -2.97
CA MET A 167 -0.83 8.89 -3.51
C MET A 167 -0.76 10.41 -3.58
N PRO A 168 -0.21 11.12 -2.56
CA PRO A 168 -0.20 12.58 -2.62
C PRO A 168 0.69 12.96 -3.81
N MET A 169 1.60 12.03 -4.13
CA MET A 169 2.45 11.97 -5.29
C MET A 169 1.75 11.61 -6.59
N PHE A 170 0.63 10.88 -6.67
CA PHE A 170 -0.05 10.69 -7.97
C PHE A 170 -0.62 12.02 -8.43
N GLY A 171 -1.26 12.79 -7.55
CA GLY A 171 -1.69 14.15 -7.88
C GLY A 171 -0.52 15.05 -8.31
N LEU A 172 0.63 14.96 -7.63
CA LEU A 172 1.85 15.68 -8.00
C LEU A 172 2.45 15.21 -9.33
N VAL A 173 2.41 13.91 -9.60
CA VAL A 173 3.00 13.22 -10.75
C VAL A 173 2.07 13.21 -11.96
N SER A 174 0.76 13.38 -11.78
CA SER A 174 -0.25 13.39 -12.86
C SER A 174 -0.68 14.80 -13.23
N GLN A 175 -0.56 15.77 -12.32
CA GLN A 175 -0.91 17.16 -12.59
C GLN A 175 0.24 17.88 -13.32
N GLU A 176 -0.06 18.54 -14.43
CA GLU A 176 0.85 19.51 -15.03
C GLU A 176 1.11 20.66 -14.05
N ILE A 177 2.39 20.91 -13.76
CA ILE A 177 2.80 22.03 -12.94
C ILE A 177 2.96 23.22 -13.87
N THR A 178 2.21 24.28 -13.59
CA THR A 178 2.29 25.57 -14.27
C THR A 178 2.81 26.65 -13.33
N THR A 179 4.00 27.11 -13.63
CA THR A 179 4.73 28.16 -12.89
C THR A 179 4.48 29.55 -13.47
N GLY A 180 3.86 29.64 -14.65
CA GLY A 180 3.68 30.87 -15.40
C GLY A 180 4.84 31.18 -16.35
N ASP A 181 5.93 30.41 -16.28
CA ASP A 181 7.03 30.41 -17.25
C ASP A 181 6.99 29.13 -18.08
N THR A 182 6.62 29.28 -19.36
CA THR A 182 6.45 28.18 -20.31
C THR A 182 7.70 27.31 -20.47
N GLU A 183 8.90 27.87 -20.34
CA GLU A 183 10.15 27.10 -20.48
C GLU A 183 10.47 26.30 -19.22
N VAL A 184 10.15 26.83 -18.05
CA VAL A 184 10.26 26.10 -16.77
C VAL A 184 9.23 24.97 -16.72
N ASP A 185 7.99 25.24 -17.14
CA ASP A 185 6.91 24.26 -17.16
C ASP A 185 7.24 23.07 -18.07
N LYS A 186 7.79 23.34 -19.25
CA LYS A 186 8.28 22.28 -20.16
C LYS A 186 9.34 21.40 -19.50
N LYS A 187 10.30 21.99 -18.79
CA LYS A 187 11.36 21.23 -18.11
C LYS A 187 10.81 20.36 -16.99
N ILE A 188 9.90 20.89 -16.16
CA ILE A 188 9.27 20.13 -15.07
C ILE A 188 8.46 18.96 -15.63
N ASN A 189 7.64 19.22 -16.65
CA ASN A 189 6.78 18.20 -17.24
C ASN A 189 7.58 17.16 -18.05
N HIS A 190 8.67 17.57 -18.69
CA HIS A 190 9.62 16.65 -19.32
C HIS A 190 10.30 15.74 -18.30
N ALA A 191 10.82 16.30 -17.20
CA ALA A 191 11.44 15.51 -16.13
C ALA A 191 10.46 14.51 -15.51
N ARG A 192 9.20 14.92 -15.29
CA ARG A 192 8.12 14.00 -14.86
C ARG A 192 7.95 12.86 -15.84
N LYS A 193 7.77 13.15 -17.13
CA LYS A 193 7.58 12.10 -18.14
C LYS A 193 8.78 11.15 -18.19
N LEU A 194 9.99 11.69 -18.16
CA LEU A 194 11.23 10.91 -18.21
C LEU A 194 11.41 9.97 -17.01
N PHE A 195 11.01 10.40 -15.81
CA PHE A 195 11.15 9.59 -14.59
C PHE A 195 10.24 8.35 -14.58
N PHE A 196 9.07 8.45 -15.20
CA PHE A 196 8.05 7.39 -15.27
C PHE A 196 7.95 6.75 -16.66
N ASP A 197 8.91 6.99 -17.55
CA ASP A 197 8.93 6.37 -18.87
C ASP A 197 9.34 4.90 -18.76
N GLU A 198 8.77 4.05 -19.63
CA GLU A 198 9.02 2.61 -19.63
C GLU A 198 9.82 2.19 -20.88
N PRO A 199 10.88 1.38 -20.75
CA PRO A 199 11.37 0.76 -19.51
C PRO A 199 12.10 1.76 -18.61
N GLN A 200 11.80 1.70 -17.30
CA GLN A 200 12.45 2.58 -16.33
C GLN A 200 13.94 2.23 -16.18
N THR A 201 14.81 3.23 -16.31
CA THR A 201 16.26 3.09 -16.14
C THR A 201 16.80 4.05 -15.08
N MET A 202 17.82 3.62 -14.32
CA MET A 202 18.49 4.45 -13.32
C MET A 202 19.02 5.76 -13.92
N ASP A 203 19.53 5.73 -15.15
CA ASP A 203 20.05 6.90 -15.84
C ASP A 203 18.94 7.88 -16.25
N GLY A 204 17.78 7.38 -16.69
CA GLY A 204 16.60 8.19 -16.97
C GLY A 204 16.05 8.85 -15.70
N MET A 205 15.94 8.09 -14.60
CA MET A 205 15.53 8.59 -13.29
C MET A 205 16.50 9.66 -12.78
N ARG A 206 17.81 9.46 -12.92
CA ARG A 206 18.85 10.44 -12.53
C ARG A 206 18.75 11.72 -13.36
N SER A 207 18.60 11.59 -14.68
CA SER A 207 18.47 12.73 -15.60
C SER A 207 17.22 13.57 -15.31
N ALA A 208 16.12 12.93 -14.92
CA ALA A 208 14.92 13.61 -14.47
C ALA A 208 15.15 14.37 -13.15
N CYS A 209 15.83 13.76 -12.17
CA CYS A 209 16.21 14.45 -10.92
C CYS A 209 17.12 15.65 -11.19
N GLU A 210 18.10 15.51 -12.08
CA GLU A 210 19.01 16.58 -12.48
C GLU A 210 18.25 17.76 -13.09
N THR A 211 17.32 17.48 -14.00
CA THR A 211 16.46 18.47 -14.66
C THR A 211 15.64 19.26 -13.64
N LEU A 212 15.00 18.60 -12.67
CA LEU A 212 14.28 19.29 -11.59
C LEU A 212 15.21 20.14 -10.72
N SER A 213 16.43 19.67 -10.48
CA SER A 213 17.41 20.41 -9.71
C SER A 213 17.86 21.69 -10.45
N TYR A 214 17.99 21.67 -11.78
CA TYR A 214 18.27 22.88 -12.57
C TYR A 214 17.13 23.90 -12.52
N VAL A 215 15.88 23.43 -12.40
CA VAL A 215 14.71 24.31 -12.21
C VAL A 215 14.73 24.96 -10.83
N LEU A 216 15.14 24.24 -9.78
CA LEU A 216 15.20 24.77 -8.42
C LEU A 216 16.35 25.76 -8.18
N GLU A 217 17.47 25.62 -8.89
CA GLU A 217 18.66 26.46 -8.68
C GLU A 217 18.39 27.97 -8.76
N PRO A 218 17.78 28.51 -9.84
CA PRO A 218 17.48 29.94 -9.90
C PRO A 218 16.43 30.37 -8.88
N LEU A 219 15.59 29.44 -8.39
CA LEU A 219 14.55 29.72 -7.39
C LEU A 219 15.09 29.74 -5.96
N ARG A 220 16.37 29.43 -5.72
CA ARG A 220 16.95 29.31 -4.37
C ARG A 220 16.78 30.55 -3.50
N GLY A 221 16.94 31.73 -4.09
CA GLY A 221 16.71 33.00 -3.40
C GLY A 221 15.25 33.13 -2.97
N ASP A 222 14.33 32.93 -3.91
CA ASP A 222 12.89 33.04 -3.68
C ASP A 222 12.37 31.97 -2.70
N LEU A 223 12.91 30.75 -2.73
CA LEU A 223 12.54 29.67 -1.82
C LEU A 223 12.82 30.02 -0.37
N SER A 224 13.84 30.86 -0.10
CA SER A 224 14.17 31.31 1.25
C SER A 224 13.15 32.31 1.81
N SER A 225 12.22 32.81 0.98
CA SER A 225 11.08 33.61 1.46
C SER A 225 9.93 32.74 2.01
N VAL A 226 9.89 31.46 1.62
CA VAL A 226 8.79 30.52 1.91
C VAL A 226 9.24 29.40 2.86
N PHE A 227 10.47 28.92 2.71
CA PHE A 227 11.09 27.87 3.49
C PHE A 227 12.23 28.43 4.35
N THR A 228 12.63 27.69 5.38
CA THR A 228 13.79 28.10 6.17
C THR A 228 15.07 27.95 5.34
N SER A 229 16.09 28.75 5.67
CA SER A 229 17.41 28.63 5.04
C SER A 229 18.04 27.25 5.23
N GLY A 230 17.69 26.56 6.32
CA GLY A 230 18.05 25.16 6.58
C GLY A 230 17.43 24.20 5.57
N ASP A 231 16.11 24.28 5.38
CA ASP A 231 15.38 23.43 4.42
C ASP A 231 15.91 23.61 2.99
N VAL A 232 16.09 24.87 2.57
CA VAL A 232 16.64 25.21 1.26
C VAL A 232 18.06 24.64 1.12
N SER A 233 18.89 24.75 2.15
CA SER A 233 20.24 24.17 2.15
C SER A 233 20.21 22.66 1.99
N ASP A 234 19.31 21.98 2.70
CA ASP A 234 19.20 20.53 2.71
C ASP A 234 18.73 19.96 1.37
N PHE A 235 17.85 20.67 0.64
CA PHE A 235 17.48 20.29 -0.72
C PHE A 235 18.70 20.22 -1.66
N PHE A 236 19.58 21.22 -1.61
CA PHE A 236 20.76 21.23 -2.48
C PHE A 236 21.87 20.30 -1.97
N LYS A 237 21.99 20.09 -0.64
CA LYS A 237 22.87 19.04 -0.10
C LYS A 237 22.46 17.66 -0.58
N LEU A 238 21.15 17.37 -0.64
CA LEU A 238 20.62 16.10 -1.10
C LEU A 238 21.03 15.82 -2.54
N VAL A 239 20.83 16.78 -3.45
CA VAL A 239 21.24 16.66 -4.87
C VAL A 239 22.75 16.46 -5.02
N ASN A 240 23.56 17.13 -4.19
CA ASN A 240 25.02 16.98 -4.20
C ASN A 240 25.49 15.64 -3.61
N THR A 241 24.81 15.14 -2.57
CA THR A 241 25.20 13.90 -1.86
C THR A 241 25.02 12.66 -2.74
N PHE A 242 23.96 12.66 -3.56
CA PHE A 242 23.60 11.56 -4.46
C PHE A 242 24.13 11.73 -5.89
N ASP A 243 25.06 12.66 -6.09
CA ASP A 243 25.68 12.91 -7.38
C ASP A 243 24.70 13.18 -8.53
N ILE A 244 23.62 13.89 -8.22
CA ILE A 244 22.60 14.20 -9.21
C ILE A 244 23.06 15.31 -10.15
N ARG A 245 24.13 16.05 -9.80
CA ARG A 245 24.65 17.20 -10.56
C ARG A 245 26.04 17.00 -11.17
N HIS A 246 26.99 16.36 -10.48
CA HIS A 246 28.41 16.46 -10.83
C HIS A 246 29.20 15.23 -10.41
N ASN A 247 29.39 14.29 -11.36
CA ASN A 247 30.11 13.03 -11.16
C ASN A 247 31.44 13.24 -10.42
N LYS A 248 31.45 13.10 -9.09
CA LYS A 248 32.60 13.34 -8.22
C LYS A 248 32.88 12.08 -7.44
N GLU A 249 34.15 11.69 -7.35
CA GLU A 249 34.62 10.47 -6.67
C GLU A 249 34.25 10.34 -5.16
N SER A 250 33.63 11.36 -4.56
CA SER A 250 33.28 11.42 -3.13
C SER A 250 31.78 11.19 -2.83
N THR A 251 30.98 10.85 -3.84
CA THR A 251 29.53 10.72 -3.71
C THR A 251 29.11 9.30 -3.33
N LYS A 252 27.91 9.17 -2.74
CA LYS A 252 27.36 7.85 -2.41
C LYS A 252 26.92 7.17 -3.71
N ASP A 253 27.40 5.96 -3.92
CA ASP A 253 26.96 5.12 -5.03
C ASP A 253 25.44 4.88 -4.93
N LEU A 254 24.73 5.23 -6.00
CA LEU A 254 23.29 5.02 -6.13
C LEU A 254 23.06 3.55 -6.49
N LYS A 255 22.77 2.75 -5.48
CA LYS A 255 22.62 1.28 -5.62
C LYS A 255 21.20 0.84 -5.91
N HIS A 256 20.21 1.68 -5.59
CA HIS A 256 18.80 1.30 -5.57
C HIS A 256 17.91 2.39 -6.21
N PRO A 257 16.97 2.05 -7.11
CA PRO A 257 16.02 2.99 -7.71
C PRO A 257 15.23 3.82 -6.71
N GLU A 258 14.89 3.24 -5.55
CA GLU A 258 14.11 3.89 -4.48
C GLU A 258 14.82 5.13 -3.93
N GLN A 259 16.15 5.19 -4.02
CA GLN A 259 16.93 6.37 -3.65
C GLN A 259 16.65 7.54 -4.61
N LEU A 260 16.54 7.25 -5.91
CA LEU A 260 16.19 8.24 -6.94
C LEU A 260 14.72 8.64 -6.84
N GLU A 261 13.82 7.71 -6.50
CA GLU A 261 12.42 8.04 -6.22
C GLU A 261 12.28 9.04 -5.09
N TRP A 262 12.97 8.79 -3.97
CA TRP A 262 12.95 9.70 -2.84
C TRP A 262 13.49 11.10 -3.20
N VAL A 263 14.60 11.16 -3.95
CA VAL A 263 15.16 12.43 -4.45
C VAL A 263 14.15 13.14 -5.36
N PHE A 264 13.61 12.44 -6.35
CA PHE A 264 12.67 12.99 -7.33
C PHE A 264 11.43 13.59 -6.65
N TYR A 265 10.80 12.86 -5.74
CA TYR A 265 9.61 13.33 -5.03
C TYR A 265 9.92 14.55 -4.15
N THR A 266 11.09 14.58 -3.52
CA THR A 266 11.52 15.72 -2.71
C THR A 266 11.64 16.98 -3.56
N LEU A 267 12.30 16.90 -4.72
CA LEU A 267 12.48 18.04 -5.62
C LEU A 267 11.16 18.50 -6.23
N LEU A 268 10.36 17.56 -6.76
CA LEU A 268 9.09 17.87 -7.41
C LEU A 268 8.08 18.50 -6.44
N ASN A 269 8.00 17.98 -5.21
CA ASN A 269 7.10 18.51 -4.21
C ASN A 269 7.51 19.91 -3.76
N SER A 270 8.81 20.17 -3.67
CA SER A 270 9.35 21.50 -3.34
C SER A 270 8.96 22.54 -4.40
N ILE A 271 9.14 22.21 -5.69
CA ILE A 271 8.72 23.07 -6.80
C ILE A 271 7.21 23.34 -6.74
N ASN A 272 6.39 22.29 -6.68
CA ASN A 272 4.93 22.43 -6.68
C ASN A 272 4.42 23.25 -5.48
N THR A 273 5.00 23.04 -4.30
CA THR A 273 4.62 23.77 -3.08
C THR A 273 4.96 25.24 -3.22
N TYR A 274 6.18 25.58 -3.64
CA TYR A 274 6.59 26.95 -3.90
C TYR A 274 5.68 27.63 -4.93
N THR A 275 5.44 26.98 -6.07
CA THR A 275 4.57 27.53 -7.13
C THR A 275 3.15 27.79 -6.63
N LYS A 276 2.57 26.88 -5.86
CA LYS A 276 1.23 27.06 -5.29
C LYS A 276 1.16 28.20 -4.28
N LEU A 277 2.21 28.41 -3.48
CA LEU A 277 2.27 29.50 -2.52
C LEU A 277 2.44 30.85 -3.22
N LYS A 278 3.38 30.93 -4.17
CA LYS A 278 3.57 32.11 -5.04
C LYS A 278 2.28 32.51 -5.76
N ASN A 279 1.54 31.54 -6.34
CA ASN A 279 0.27 31.80 -7.02
C ASN A 279 -0.84 32.29 -6.07
N LYS A 280 -0.71 32.03 -4.77
CA LYS A 280 -1.60 32.57 -3.73
C LYS A 280 -1.16 33.94 -3.21
N GLY A 281 -0.03 34.47 -3.67
CA GLY A 281 0.55 35.73 -3.19
C GLY A 281 1.12 35.64 -1.78
N ILE A 282 1.48 34.42 -1.33
CA ILE A 282 2.20 34.12 -0.08
C ILE A 282 3.65 33.83 -0.47
#